data_AF-A0A1D8T9M4-F1
#
_entry.id   AF-A0A1D8T9M4-F1
#
_cell.length_a   1.000
_cell.length_b   1.000
_cell.length_c   1.000
_cell.angle_alpha   90.00
_cell.angle_beta   90.00
_cell.angle_gamma   90.00
#
_symmetry.space_group_name_H-M   'P 1'
#
loop_
_entity.id
_entity.type
_entity.pdbx_description
1 polymer ?
#
loop_
_entity_poly.entity_id
_entity_poly.type
_entity_poly.pdbx_seq_one_letter_code
_entity_poly.pdbx_strand_id
1 'polypeptide(L)'
;MTTPRSAAVAGILFAVLFATSLILLRIALPEDPQAEPTWAGDDVSRISAALVIAPFAGIAFLWFIGVVRDRFGQLEDRFFSTVFLGSGLLFLASVFVSMAVAGGVLAIGRHSDIPQDMIVQFGREVMLQINNVYAVRMAGVFMISLGTIWLRTGLMPRWLAVTTYVVALTLLLVVSLSLWVTLVFPAWVLLISIYILAVRRREWRLQG
;
A
#
# COMPACT_ATOMS: atom_id res chain seq x y z
N MET A 1 -14.22 -8.30 -24.24
CA MET A 1 -14.31 -6.99 -23.56
C MET A 1 -12.92 -6.60 -23.07
N THR A 2 -12.61 -5.32 -22.99
CA THR A 2 -11.27 -4.69 -22.94
C THR A 2 -10.49 -4.83 -21.62
N THR A 3 -10.65 -5.94 -20.90
CA THR A 3 -10.24 -6.18 -19.50
C THR A 3 -8.73 -6.07 -19.15
N PRO A 4 -7.74 -6.33 -20.02
CA PRO A 4 -6.37 -6.39 -19.54
C PRO A 4 -5.65 -5.03 -19.45
N ARG A 5 -6.23 -3.93 -20.00
CA ARG A 5 -5.59 -2.58 -19.92
C ARG A 5 -5.95 -1.92 -18.60
N SER A 6 -7.19 -2.07 -18.15
CA SER A 6 -7.63 -1.59 -16.84
C SER A 6 -6.83 -2.20 -15.69
N ALA A 7 -6.38 -3.45 -15.84
CA ALA A 7 -5.52 -4.17 -14.91
C ALA A 7 -4.28 -3.38 -14.45
N ALA A 8 -3.42 -3.03 -15.41
CA ALA A 8 -2.15 -2.38 -15.14
C ALA A 8 -2.37 -0.92 -14.70
N VAL A 9 -3.40 -0.27 -15.23
CA VAL A 9 -3.72 1.11 -14.87
C VAL A 9 -4.16 1.20 -13.41
N ALA A 10 -5.00 0.28 -12.92
CA ALA A 10 -5.44 0.27 -11.52
C ALA A 10 -4.26 0.13 -10.54
N GLY A 11 -3.32 -0.79 -10.81
CA GLY A 11 -2.14 -0.98 -9.98
C GLY A 11 -1.16 0.20 -10.02
N ILE A 12 -0.96 0.83 -11.19
CA ILE A 12 -0.14 2.06 -11.31
C ILE A 12 -0.78 3.20 -10.53
N LEU A 13 -2.09 3.42 -10.69
CA LEU A 13 -2.83 4.46 -9.98
C LEU A 13 -2.74 4.25 -8.47
N PHE A 14 -2.97 3.02 -7.99
CA PHE A 14 -2.80 2.69 -6.58
C PHE A 14 -1.40 3.04 -6.10
N ALA A 15 -0.36 2.55 -6.77
CA ALA A 15 1.01 2.73 -6.32
C ALA A 15 1.40 4.21 -6.22
N VAL A 16 1.03 5.01 -7.23
CA VAL A 16 1.31 6.45 -7.26
C VAL A 16 0.52 7.19 -6.18
N LEU A 17 -0.79 6.98 -6.09
CA LEU A 17 -1.65 7.66 -5.11
C LEU A 17 -1.23 7.29 -3.68
N PHE A 18 -0.99 6.00 -3.43
CA PHE A 18 -0.63 5.53 -2.10
C PHE A 18 0.76 6.01 -1.68
N ALA A 19 1.76 5.94 -2.57
CA ALA A 19 3.09 6.48 -2.28
C ALA A 19 3.04 7.99 -2.04
N THR A 20 2.28 8.74 -2.84
CA THR A 20 2.11 10.18 -2.68
C THR A 20 1.48 10.51 -1.32
N SER A 21 0.38 9.84 -0.96
CA SER A 21 -0.29 10.02 0.34
C SER A 21 0.66 9.72 1.51
N LEU A 22 1.41 8.62 1.44
CA LEU A 22 2.39 8.27 2.48
C LEU A 22 3.54 9.27 2.58
N ILE A 23 4.08 9.74 1.45
CA ILE A 23 5.18 10.71 1.44
C ILE A 23 4.71 12.04 2.04
N LEU A 24 3.55 12.55 1.60
CA LEU A 24 2.96 13.80 2.12
C LEU A 24 2.73 13.73 3.63
N LEU A 25 2.18 12.61 4.12
CA LEU A 25 1.96 12.41 5.55
C LEU A 25 3.29 12.43 6.33
N ARG A 26 4.35 11.83 5.78
CA ARG A 26 5.65 11.74 6.46
C ARG A 26 6.42 13.03 6.54
N ILE A 27 6.50 13.76 5.42
CA ILE A 27 7.24 15.03 5.39
C ILE A 27 6.57 16.11 6.25
N ALA A 28 5.32 15.89 6.65
CA ALA A 28 4.56 16.76 7.54
C ALA A 28 4.64 16.33 9.02
N LEU A 29 5.18 15.15 9.33
CA LEU A 29 5.44 14.71 10.70
C LEU A 29 6.93 14.94 11.03
N PRO A 30 7.26 15.73 12.06
CA PRO A 30 8.65 15.90 12.50
C PRO A 30 9.32 14.57 12.85
N GLU A 31 10.58 14.39 12.45
CA GLU A 31 11.36 13.19 12.78
C GLU A 31 11.76 13.16 14.27
N ASP A 32 11.87 14.33 14.92
CA ASP A 32 12.27 14.49 16.31
C ASP A 32 11.04 14.47 17.26
N PRO A 33 10.92 13.47 18.16
CA PRO A 33 9.84 13.38 19.15
C PRO A 33 9.81 14.52 20.19
N GLN A 34 10.90 15.27 20.33
CA GLN A 34 11.06 16.35 21.30
C GLN A 34 10.93 17.76 20.69
N ALA A 35 10.87 17.86 19.35
CA ALA A 35 10.64 19.13 18.70
C ALA A 35 9.18 19.56 18.97
N GLU A 36 8.98 20.76 19.52
CA GLU A 36 7.65 21.34 19.65
C GLU A 36 6.98 21.33 18.27
N PRO A 37 5.81 20.70 18.11
CA PRO A 37 5.11 20.68 16.85
C PRO A 37 4.56 22.08 16.60
N THR A 38 5.38 22.96 16.03
CA THR A 38 4.90 24.17 15.40
C THR A 38 4.24 23.71 14.10
N TRP A 39 2.96 23.30 14.20
CA TRP A 39 2.12 22.98 13.05
C TRP A 39 2.00 24.23 12.16
N ALA A 40 3.00 24.45 11.31
CA ALA A 40 2.97 25.49 10.31
C ALA A 40 1.86 25.17 9.31
N GLY A 41 1.25 26.19 8.70
CA GLY A 41 0.11 26.01 7.77
C GLY A 41 0.41 25.02 6.63
N ASP A 42 1.67 24.91 6.23
CA ASP A 42 2.12 23.99 5.18
C ASP A 42 2.00 22.51 5.59
N ASP A 43 2.21 22.14 6.85
CA ASP A 43 2.13 20.75 7.32
C ASP A 43 0.67 20.28 7.42
N VAL A 44 -0.22 21.16 7.89
CA VAL A 44 -1.66 20.92 7.92
C VAL A 44 -2.21 20.69 6.51
N SER A 45 -1.73 21.46 5.53
CA SER A 45 -2.11 21.32 4.13
C SER A 45 -1.67 19.97 3.54
N ARG A 46 -0.42 19.57 3.79
CA ARG A 46 0.13 18.28 3.34
C ARG A 46 -0.63 17.08 3.92
N ILE A 47 -0.94 17.11 5.22
CA ILE A 47 -1.70 16.04 5.89
C ILE A 47 -3.12 16.00 5.34
N SER A 48 -3.78 17.15 5.19
CA SER A 48 -5.12 17.22 4.59
C SER A 48 -5.14 16.64 3.18
N ALA A 49 -4.15 16.97 2.34
CA ALA A 49 -4.01 16.40 1.00
C ALA A 49 -3.80 14.89 1.04
N ALA A 50 -2.92 14.39 1.93
CA ALA A 50 -2.69 12.95 2.11
C ALA A 50 -3.98 12.20 2.46
N LEU A 51 -4.79 12.76 3.35
CA LEU A 51 -6.08 12.20 3.79
C LEU A 51 -7.11 12.18 2.66
N VAL A 52 -7.14 13.19 1.80
CA VAL A 52 -8.03 13.22 0.63
C VAL A 52 -7.59 12.18 -0.41
N ILE A 53 -6.28 11.97 -0.60
CA ILE A 53 -5.75 11.03 -1.61
C ILE A 53 -5.94 9.57 -1.19
N ALA A 54 -5.84 9.26 0.10
CA ALA A 54 -5.81 7.88 0.61
C ALA A 54 -7.03 7.02 0.20
N PRO A 55 -8.29 7.49 0.28
CA PRO A 55 -9.46 6.72 -0.17
C PRO A 55 -9.40 6.36 -1.66
N PHE A 56 -8.96 7.29 -2.52
CA PHE A 56 -8.82 7.01 -3.96
C PHE A 56 -7.75 5.95 -4.22
N ALA A 57 -6.64 5.99 -3.48
CA ALA A 57 -5.63 4.94 -3.52
C ALA A 57 -6.26 3.58 -3.15
N GLY A 58 -7.07 3.53 -2.09
CA GLY A 58 -7.76 2.31 -1.69
C GLY A 58 -8.75 1.77 -2.73
N ILE A 59 -9.53 2.64 -3.38
CA ILE A 59 -10.42 2.23 -4.48
C ILE A 59 -9.61 1.64 -5.63
N ALA A 60 -8.50 2.28 -6.01
CA ALA A 60 -7.59 1.74 -7.04
C ALA A 60 -6.99 0.39 -6.64
N PHE A 61 -6.68 0.20 -5.36
CA PHE A 61 -6.18 -1.08 -4.82
C PHE A 61 -7.23 -2.19 -4.92
N LEU A 62 -8.49 -1.91 -4.57
CA LEU A 62 -9.58 -2.87 -4.70
C LEU A 62 -9.79 -3.29 -6.16
N TRP A 63 -9.71 -2.33 -7.08
CA TRP A 63 -9.73 -2.63 -8.52
C TRP A 63 -8.54 -3.48 -8.96
N PHE A 64 -7.33 -3.17 -8.48
CA PHE A 64 -6.14 -3.98 -8.74
C PHE A 64 -6.32 -5.42 -8.27
N ILE A 65 -6.82 -5.63 -7.04
CA ILE A 65 -7.15 -6.96 -6.51
C ILE A 65 -8.15 -7.68 -7.42
N GLY A 66 -9.24 -7.00 -7.79
CA GLY A 66 -10.27 -7.59 -8.66
C GLY A 66 -9.71 -8.07 -9.99
N VAL A 67 -8.84 -7.29 -10.63
CA VAL A 67 -8.26 -7.66 -11.92
C VAL A 67 -7.16 -8.70 -11.81
N VAL A 68 -6.37 -8.68 -10.73
CA VAL A 68 -5.39 -9.75 -10.46
C VAL A 68 -6.14 -11.08 -10.23
N ARG A 69 -7.25 -11.03 -9.48
CA ARG A 69 -8.10 -12.20 -9.21
C ARG A 69 -8.74 -12.78 -10.46
N ASP A 70 -9.21 -11.94 -11.39
CA ASP A 70 -9.81 -12.38 -12.67
C ASP A 70 -8.84 -13.26 -13.48
N ARG A 71 -7.52 -13.07 -13.30
CA ARG A 71 -6.48 -13.85 -14.01
C ARG A 71 -6.21 -15.22 -13.41
N PHE A 72 -6.65 -15.50 -12.19
CA PHE A 72 -6.32 -16.76 -11.51
C PHE A 72 -7.00 -17.98 -12.12
N GLY A 73 -8.06 -17.79 -12.92
CA GLY A 73 -8.75 -18.87 -13.63
C GLY A 73 -9.43 -19.88 -12.68
N GLN A 74 -9.74 -21.07 -13.18
CA GLN A 74 -10.41 -22.13 -12.41
C GLN A 74 -9.45 -23.08 -11.65
N LEU A 75 -8.14 -22.91 -11.82
CA LEU A 75 -7.11 -23.83 -11.32
C LEU A 75 -6.47 -23.37 -10.00
N GLU A 76 -6.98 -22.29 -9.40
CA GLU A 76 -6.43 -21.75 -8.16
C GLU A 76 -6.92 -22.53 -6.94
N ASP A 77 -6.00 -22.82 -6.03
CA ASP A 77 -6.30 -23.38 -4.72
C ASP A 77 -7.03 -22.34 -3.87
N ARG A 78 -8.27 -22.65 -3.47
CA ARG A 78 -9.17 -21.75 -2.73
C ARG A 78 -8.54 -21.17 -1.47
N PHE A 79 -7.59 -21.89 -0.87
CA PHE A 79 -6.83 -21.42 0.28
C PHE A 79 -6.05 -20.14 -0.05
N PHE A 80 -5.25 -20.15 -1.12
CA PHE A 80 -4.42 -18.99 -1.48
C PHE A 80 -5.26 -17.83 -1.98
N SER A 81 -6.36 -18.08 -2.68
CA SER A 81 -7.30 -17.04 -3.12
C SER A 81 -7.94 -16.31 -1.93
N THR A 82 -8.30 -17.07 -0.88
CA THR A 82 -8.86 -16.53 0.36
C THR A 82 -7.82 -15.73 1.14
N VAL A 83 -6.61 -16.27 1.28
CA VAL A 83 -5.50 -15.58 1.97
C VAL A 83 -5.10 -14.31 1.22
N PHE A 84 -5.04 -14.35 -0.11
CA PHE A 84 -4.77 -13.20 -0.97
C PHE A 84 -5.78 -12.07 -0.74
N LEU A 85 -7.08 -12.38 -0.84
CA LEU A 85 -8.12 -11.38 -0.60
C LEU A 85 -8.12 -10.87 0.83
N GLY A 86 -8.06 -11.77 1.80
CA GLY A 86 -8.12 -11.43 3.23
C GLY A 86 -6.94 -10.53 3.64
N SER A 87 -5.72 -10.89 3.25
CA SER A 87 -4.53 -10.10 3.56
C SER A 87 -4.50 -8.75 2.85
N GLY A 88 -4.94 -8.68 1.58
CA GLY A 88 -5.07 -7.41 0.86
C GLY A 88 -6.06 -6.46 1.52
N LEU A 89 -7.24 -6.96 1.91
CA LEU A 89 -8.25 -6.16 2.59
C LEU A 89 -7.80 -5.73 3.99
N LEU A 90 -7.13 -6.59 4.75
CA LEU A 90 -6.57 -6.24 6.06
C LEU A 90 -5.46 -5.19 5.97
N PHE A 91 -4.60 -5.28 4.96
CA PHE A 91 -3.63 -4.23 4.66
C PHE A 91 -4.32 -2.89 4.42
N LEU A 92 -5.32 -2.87 3.52
CA LEU A 92 -6.03 -1.64 3.18
C LEU A 92 -6.81 -1.07 4.38
N ALA A 93 -7.47 -1.91 5.16
CA ALA A 93 -8.17 -1.51 6.38
C ALA A 93 -7.20 -0.88 7.39
N SER A 94 -6.03 -1.49 7.60
CA SER A 94 -5.01 -0.96 8.51
C SER A 94 -4.54 0.42 8.07
N VAL A 95 -4.31 0.62 6.77
CA VAL A 95 -3.98 1.94 6.18
C VAL A 95 -5.08 2.96 6.44
N PHE A 96 -6.35 2.61 6.22
CA PHE A 96 -7.47 3.52 6.45
C PHE A 96 -7.63 3.88 7.93
N VAL A 97 -7.43 2.93 8.85
CA VAL A 97 -7.44 3.22 10.29
C VAL A 97 -6.28 4.16 10.64
N SER A 98 -5.08 3.93 10.12
CA SER A 98 -3.94 4.84 10.33
C SER A 98 -4.23 6.26 9.83
N MET A 99 -4.83 6.40 8.65
CA MET A 99 -5.24 7.69 8.10
C MET A 99 -6.36 8.34 8.93
N ALA A 100 -7.32 7.57 9.42
CA ALA A 100 -8.37 8.08 10.30
C ALA A 100 -7.80 8.62 11.63
N VAL A 101 -6.78 7.95 12.19
CA VAL A 101 -6.05 8.45 13.36
C VAL A 101 -5.35 9.77 13.04
N ALA A 102 -4.63 9.86 11.93
CA ALA A 102 -3.97 11.10 11.51
C ALA A 102 -4.98 12.26 11.32
N GLY A 103 -6.12 11.98 10.69
CA GLY A 103 -7.20 12.96 10.53
C GLY A 103 -7.86 13.37 11.85
N GLY A 104 -8.02 12.44 12.79
CA GLY A 104 -8.55 12.70 14.12
C GLY A 104 -7.63 13.61 14.94
N VAL A 105 -6.32 13.31 14.94
CA VAL A 105 -5.30 14.17 15.58
C VAL A 105 -5.33 15.57 14.97
N LEU A 106 -5.39 15.68 13.64
CA LEU A 106 -5.47 16.98 12.96
C LEU A 106 -6.75 17.76 13.31
N ALA A 107 -7.89 17.08 13.41
CA ALA A 107 -9.17 17.71 13.74
C ALA A 107 -9.18 18.26 15.18
N ILE A 108 -8.64 17.50 16.13
CA ILE A 108 -8.45 17.95 17.51
C ILE A 108 -7.44 19.11 17.55
N GLY A 109 -6.37 19.04 16.77
CA GLY A 109 -5.35 20.09 16.68
C GLY A 109 -5.87 21.46 16.23
N ARG A 110 -7.02 21.52 15.55
CA ARG A 110 -7.69 22.79 15.19
C ARG A 110 -8.45 23.43 16.35
N HIS A 111 -8.70 22.70 17.44
CA HIS A 111 -9.37 23.20 18.62
C HIS A 111 -8.30 23.54 19.67
N SER A 112 -8.16 24.83 19.98
CA SER A 112 -6.99 25.41 20.66
C SER A 112 -6.88 25.21 22.17
N ASP A 113 -7.82 24.49 22.80
CA ASP A 113 -7.93 24.37 24.27
C ASP A 113 -7.49 23.03 24.88
N ILE A 114 -6.99 22.09 24.06
CA ILE A 114 -6.58 20.75 24.54
C ILE A 114 -5.05 20.63 24.48
N PRO A 115 -4.37 20.14 25.54
CA PRO A 115 -2.94 19.81 25.49
C PRO A 115 -2.64 18.88 24.31
N GLN A 116 -1.96 19.40 23.28
CA GLN A 116 -1.82 18.73 21.98
C GLN A 116 -0.69 17.70 21.96
N ASP A 117 0.30 17.84 22.84
CA ASP A 117 1.52 17.05 22.89
C ASP A 117 1.24 15.55 23.11
N MET A 118 0.46 15.20 24.14
CA MET A 118 0.16 13.80 24.45
C MET A 118 -0.72 13.14 23.37
N ILE A 119 -1.69 13.86 22.80
CA ILE A 119 -2.60 13.32 21.77
C ILE A 119 -1.84 13.10 20.45
N VAL A 120 -1.00 14.05 20.05
CA VAL A 120 -0.17 13.93 18.84
C VAL A 120 0.84 12.79 18.99
N GLN A 121 1.51 12.68 20.15
CA GLN A 121 2.42 11.57 20.44
C GLN A 121 1.70 10.22 20.43
N PHE A 122 0.56 10.11 21.11
CA PHE A 122 -0.25 8.89 21.10
C PHE A 122 -0.68 8.49 19.68
N GLY A 123 -1.22 9.45 18.91
CA GLY A 123 -1.63 9.21 17.53
C GLY A 123 -0.47 8.74 16.66
N ARG A 124 0.71 9.34 16.81
CA ARG A 124 1.94 8.92 16.12
C ARG A 124 2.31 7.48 16.45
N GLU A 125 2.39 7.12 17.73
CA GLU A 125 2.77 5.76 18.14
C GLU A 125 1.75 4.71 17.67
N VAL A 126 0.44 5.02 17.72
CA VAL A 126 -0.62 4.16 17.17
C VAL A 126 -0.45 3.99 15.65
N MET A 127 -0.19 5.07 14.91
CA MET A 127 0.04 4.99 13.47
C MET A 127 1.29 4.16 13.12
N LEU A 128 2.37 4.31 13.90
CA LEU A 128 3.58 3.51 13.74
C LEU A 128 3.30 2.02 13.95
N GLN A 129 2.56 1.68 15.01
CA GLN A 129 2.18 0.31 15.28
C GLN A 129 1.30 -0.25 14.17
N ILE A 130 0.24 0.46 13.77
CA ILE A 130 -0.66 0.00 12.70
C ILE A 130 0.08 -0.22 11.38
N ASN A 131 0.88 0.75 10.94
CA ASN A 131 1.56 0.66 9.64
C ASN A 131 2.70 -0.36 9.64
N ASN A 132 3.58 -0.35 10.63
CA ASN A 132 4.77 -1.20 10.65
C ASN A 132 4.46 -2.62 11.15
N VAL A 133 3.52 -2.80 12.08
CA VAL A 133 3.28 -4.13 12.68
C VAL A 133 2.19 -4.87 11.90
N TYR A 134 1.09 -4.19 11.57
CA TYR A 134 -0.08 -4.85 10.99
C TYR A 134 -0.13 -4.72 9.47
N ALA A 135 -0.10 -3.49 8.94
CA ALA A 135 -0.26 -3.27 7.50
C ALA A 135 0.86 -3.96 6.71
N VAL A 136 2.13 -3.70 7.04
CA VAL A 136 3.27 -4.30 6.33
C VAL A 136 3.26 -5.83 6.36
N ARG A 137 2.88 -6.46 7.48
CA ARG A 137 2.80 -7.92 7.54
C ARG A 137 1.69 -8.48 6.66
N MET A 138 0.53 -7.81 6.65
CA MET A 138 -0.57 -8.20 5.75
C MET A 138 -0.19 -8.00 4.28
N ALA A 139 0.56 -6.95 3.94
CA ALA A 139 1.15 -6.78 2.62
C ALA A 139 2.13 -7.92 2.26
N GLY A 140 2.97 -8.37 3.20
CA GLY A 140 3.85 -9.53 3.00
C GLY A 140 3.07 -10.82 2.72
N VAL A 141 2.00 -11.08 3.48
CA VAL A 141 1.12 -12.25 3.26
C VAL A 141 0.41 -12.16 1.89
N PHE A 142 -0.04 -10.97 1.51
CA PHE A 142 -0.61 -10.70 0.19
C PHE A 142 0.38 -11.03 -0.94
N MET A 143 1.64 -10.61 -0.78
CA MET A 143 2.70 -10.89 -1.75
C MET A 143 3.04 -12.38 -1.83
N ILE A 144 3.17 -13.08 -0.69
CA ILE A 144 3.45 -14.52 -0.65
C ILE A 144 2.34 -15.32 -1.31
N SER A 145 1.08 -15.02 -0.99
CA SER A 145 -0.06 -15.71 -1.60
C SER A 145 -0.09 -15.49 -3.11
N LEU A 146 0.07 -14.24 -3.57
CA LEU A 146 0.16 -13.93 -5.00
C LEU A 146 1.33 -14.65 -5.70
N GLY A 147 2.52 -14.62 -5.10
CA GLY A 147 3.71 -15.29 -5.64
C GLY A 147 3.53 -16.81 -5.76
N THR A 148 2.85 -17.42 -4.78
CA THR A 148 2.54 -18.85 -4.80
C THR A 148 1.59 -19.20 -5.92
N ILE A 149 0.54 -18.39 -6.12
CA ILE A 149 -0.41 -18.55 -7.22
C ILE A 149 0.30 -18.47 -8.56
N TRP A 150 1.19 -17.48 -8.74
CA TRP A 150 1.98 -17.33 -9.97
C TRP A 150 2.88 -18.52 -10.27
N LEU A 151 3.55 -19.08 -9.26
CA LEU A 151 4.38 -20.28 -9.46
C LEU A 151 3.56 -21.51 -9.85
N ARG A 152 2.37 -21.69 -9.25
CA ARG A 152 1.50 -22.84 -9.52
C ARG A 152 0.79 -22.74 -10.87
N THR A 153 0.31 -21.56 -11.22
CA THR A 153 -0.48 -21.33 -12.45
C THR A 153 0.38 -21.06 -13.68
N GLY A 154 1.66 -20.72 -13.51
CA GLY A 154 2.55 -20.37 -14.61
C GLY A 154 2.21 -19.02 -15.27
N LEU A 155 1.36 -18.19 -14.65
CA LEU A 155 0.91 -16.90 -15.19
C LEU A 155 2.02 -15.86 -15.35
N MET A 156 3.12 -16.00 -14.61
CA MET A 156 4.23 -15.05 -14.56
C MET A 156 5.58 -15.78 -14.60
N PRO A 157 6.67 -15.11 -15.05
CA PRO A 157 7.99 -15.72 -15.06
C PRO A 157 8.48 -16.00 -13.63
N ARG A 158 9.23 -17.10 -13.48
CA ARG A 158 9.74 -17.56 -12.18
C ARG A 158 10.58 -16.50 -11.45
N TRP A 159 11.36 -15.70 -12.16
CA TRP A 159 12.17 -14.63 -11.55
C TRP A 159 11.32 -13.56 -10.86
N LEU A 160 10.16 -13.20 -11.44
CA LEU A 160 9.25 -12.23 -10.82
C LEU A 160 8.64 -12.80 -9.54
N ALA A 161 8.26 -14.08 -9.55
CA ALA A 161 7.76 -14.76 -8.35
C ALA A 161 8.82 -14.82 -7.24
N VAL A 162 10.08 -15.19 -7.57
CA VAL A 162 11.18 -15.20 -6.59
C VAL A 162 11.42 -13.81 -6.01
N THR A 163 11.40 -12.77 -6.85
CA THR A 163 11.54 -11.38 -6.40
C THR A 163 10.42 -11.00 -5.41
N THR A 164 9.17 -11.38 -5.71
CA THR A 164 8.03 -11.19 -4.80
C THR A 164 8.26 -11.86 -3.44
N TYR A 165 8.75 -13.09 -3.41
CA TYR A 165 9.05 -13.78 -2.14
C TYR A 165 10.14 -13.07 -1.34
N VAL A 166 11.24 -12.68 -1.99
CA VAL A 166 12.34 -11.97 -1.32
C VAL A 166 11.81 -10.68 -0.69
N VAL A 167 11.08 -9.87 -1.45
CA VAL A 167 10.50 -8.62 -0.95
C VAL A 167 9.50 -8.89 0.18
N ALA A 168 8.66 -9.93 0.06
CA ALA A 168 7.69 -10.26 1.10
C ALA A 168 8.35 -10.72 2.40
N LEU A 169 9.42 -11.53 2.32
CA LEU A 169 10.21 -11.94 3.48
C LEU A 169 10.89 -10.74 4.14
N THR A 170 11.44 -9.81 3.34
CA THR A 170 11.97 -8.54 3.86
C THR A 170 10.88 -7.76 4.60
N LEU A 171 9.69 -7.64 4.02
CA LEU A 171 8.53 -7.01 4.67
C LEU A 171 8.03 -7.75 5.90
N LEU A 172 8.31 -9.03 6.09
CA LEU A 172 7.92 -9.74 7.32
C LEU A 172 8.96 -9.62 8.42
N LEU A 173 10.24 -9.54 8.07
CA LEU A 173 11.37 -9.64 9.00
C LEU A 173 11.97 -8.28 9.40
N VAL A 174 12.00 -7.30 8.49
CA VAL A 174 12.84 -6.07 8.63
C VAL A 174 12.05 -4.87 9.20
N VAL A 175 10.85 -5.09 9.73
CA VAL A 175 9.88 -4.00 9.89
C VAL A 175 10.13 -3.07 11.08
N SER A 176 11.06 -3.41 11.97
CA SER A 176 11.35 -2.57 13.14
C SER A 176 12.43 -1.52 12.90
N LEU A 177 13.04 -1.44 11.70
CA LEU A 177 14.26 -0.66 11.49
C LEU A 177 14.10 0.63 10.67
N SER A 178 13.08 0.75 9.80
CA SER A 178 12.92 1.95 9.00
C SER A 178 11.48 2.19 8.58
N LEU A 179 11.00 3.41 8.82
CA LEU A 179 9.68 3.84 8.39
C LEU A 179 9.53 3.62 6.87
N TRP A 180 10.55 3.91 6.05
CA TRP A 180 10.51 3.86 4.57
C TRP A 180 10.19 2.49 3.96
N VAL A 181 10.23 1.43 4.76
CA VAL A 181 9.84 0.07 4.36
C VAL A 181 8.41 0.00 3.82
N THR A 182 7.47 0.85 4.28
CA THR A 182 6.09 0.81 3.77
C THR A 182 5.97 1.22 2.29
N LEU A 183 6.96 1.92 1.71
CA LEU A 183 6.98 2.27 0.27
C LEU A 183 7.41 1.11 -0.63
N VAL A 184 8.01 0.07 -0.05
CA VAL A 184 8.42 -1.12 -0.80
C VAL A 184 7.19 -1.80 -1.43
N PHE A 185 6.07 -1.83 -0.72
CA PHE A 185 4.83 -2.42 -1.22
C PHE A 185 4.27 -1.71 -2.47
N PRO A 186 3.99 -0.38 -2.47
CA PRO A 186 3.54 0.30 -3.69
C PRO A 186 4.59 0.26 -4.80
N ALA A 187 5.89 0.31 -4.49
CA ALA A 187 6.94 0.16 -5.50
C ALA A 187 6.88 -1.22 -6.19
N TRP A 188 6.65 -2.29 -5.41
CA TRP A 188 6.46 -3.63 -5.95
C TRP A 188 5.17 -3.74 -6.80
N VAL A 189 4.05 -3.16 -6.36
CA VAL A 189 2.81 -3.13 -7.18
C VAL A 189 3.04 -2.38 -8.49
N LEU A 190 3.78 -1.27 -8.45
CA LEU A 190 4.14 -0.49 -9.64
C LEU A 190 4.97 -1.33 -10.62
N LEU A 191 5.99 -2.01 -10.12
CA LEU A 191 6.86 -2.89 -10.91
C LEU A 191 6.03 -3.95 -11.64
N ILE A 192 5.14 -4.64 -10.93
CA ILE A 192 4.27 -5.68 -11.53
C ILE A 192 3.35 -5.08 -12.57
N SER A 193 2.74 -3.95 -12.27
CA SER A 193 1.79 -3.30 -13.17
C SER A 193 2.47 -2.85 -14.47
N ILE A 194 3.68 -2.29 -14.37
CA ILE A 194 4.52 -1.94 -15.53
C ILE A 194 4.91 -3.19 -16.31
N TYR A 195 5.32 -4.27 -15.63
CA TYR A 195 5.69 -5.52 -16.27
C TYR A 195 4.53 -6.10 -17.09
N ILE A 196 3.32 -6.18 -16.51
CA ILE A 196 2.10 -6.63 -17.20
C ILE A 196 1.82 -5.78 -18.44
N LEU A 197 1.99 -4.46 -18.34
CA LEU A 197 1.79 -3.54 -19.45
C LEU A 197 2.83 -3.74 -20.56
N ALA A 198 4.10 -3.96 -20.19
CA ALA A 198 5.22 -4.13 -21.11
C ALA A 198 5.13 -5.44 -21.90
N VAL A 199 4.86 -6.57 -21.23
CA VAL A 199 4.68 -7.88 -21.88
C VAL A 199 3.58 -7.80 -22.94
N ARG A 200 2.46 -7.17 -22.60
CA ARG A 200 1.34 -7.03 -23.53
C ARG A 200 1.65 -6.13 -24.73
N ARG A 201 2.39 -5.03 -24.54
CA ARG A 201 2.83 -4.19 -25.67
C ARG A 201 3.68 -4.97 -26.66
N ARG A 202 4.49 -5.93 -26.17
CA ARG A 202 5.33 -6.79 -27.01
C ARG A 202 4.51 -7.80 -27.81
N GLU A 203 3.51 -8.43 -27.20
CA GLU A 203 2.61 -9.37 -27.89
C GLU A 203 1.82 -8.70 -29.01
N TRP A 204 1.33 -7.47 -28.80
CA TRP A 204 0.58 -6.74 -29.83
C TRP A 204 1.44 -6.32 -31.03
N ARG A 205 2.73 -5.99 -30.82
CA ARG A 205 3.67 -5.64 -31.89
C ARG A 205 4.11 -6.83 -32.76
N LEU A 206 3.88 -8.06 -32.31
CA LEU A 206 4.24 -9.27 -33.06
C LEU A 206 3.07 -9.82 -33.89
N GLN A 207 1.86 -9.28 -33.70
CA GLN A 207 0.63 -9.71 -34.38
C GLN A 207 0.10 -8.69 -35.41
N GLY A 208 0.76 -7.53 -35.56
CA GLY A 208 0.45 -6.51 -36.56
C GLY A 208 1.68 -6.21 -37.40
#